data_AF-A0A024TZD9-F1
#
_entry.id   AF-A0A024TZD9-F1
#
_cell.length_a   1.000
_cell.length_b   1.000
_cell.length_c   1.000
_cell.angle_alpha   90.00
_cell.angle_beta   90.00
_cell.angle_gamma   90.00
#
_symmetry.space_group_name_H-M   'P 1'
#
loop_
_entity.id
_entity.type
_entity.pdbx_description
1 polymer ?
#
loop_
_entity_poly.entity_id
_entity_poly.type
_entity_poly.pdbx_seq_one_letter_code
_entity_poly.pdbx_strand_id
1 'polypeptide(L)'
;MSGKGGAQRIRQAWNDSVPWVYLDPAHQNIPLDARDAHVRPPPPRMPTTFDLFIGIANYRDGPRCGFTLFTAFSRAKHPERVKIGVVDQTQDNDTACVDEYCKLAEASEWKECKFKSQIRVDARDSRTSKGPTLARWQQQQLIQDEEFCLQIDSHSQFLQDWDVLLVEEWLKTDNEMAVLTSYPMNYGFMGPGFSRPDHYASHLCTYNKRRANPSGVGTSDIPIIGGYLLVDAHNAPLMSALWGGCLSFSKCHAERRAPNDKHMNWVFWGEEYLRSMQLWTRGYDLYSPSKYGHVVFHNWSDDKGMKKRFWDNVTQVMTQEQHDMEEKLAYNRLRMVLTLPFKGPVDAEEVDKYHGGKVRSVEQFLKFSGISNTNPALDEFRCEQLHWVPYAVPEIIEAFLPGYTMRPIPGPNETNRTAGVDGTLGHQEVLVQLLQQLEALKVPSTDQLQHLREIRHEIALLNQPHEDLWPLAFVWLGVISVWLVYKNRRNADVAGGATTP
;
A
#
# COMPACT_ATOMS: atom_id res chain seq x y z
N MET A 1 11.24 -40.76 5.66
CA MET A 1 11.21 -39.57 4.76
C MET A 1 9.76 -39.14 4.52
N SER A 2 9.05 -38.69 5.55
CA SER A 2 7.70 -38.11 5.45
C SER A 2 7.69 -36.79 6.22
N GLY A 3 7.32 -35.67 5.59
CA GLY A 3 7.14 -34.40 6.31
C GLY A 3 7.53 -33.10 5.58
N LYS A 4 7.39 -32.98 4.26
CA LYS A 4 7.62 -31.70 3.53
C LYS A 4 6.51 -31.33 2.53
N GLY A 5 5.32 -31.89 2.67
CA GLY A 5 4.21 -31.72 1.71
C GLY A 5 3.19 -30.63 2.03
N GLY A 6 3.41 -29.75 3.02
CA GLY A 6 2.34 -28.83 3.48
C GLY A 6 2.76 -27.48 4.06
N ALA A 7 4.04 -27.09 4.00
CA ALA A 7 4.47 -25.79 4.49
C ALA A 7 4.31 -24.72 3.39
N GLN A 8 3.69 -23.59 3.72
CA GLN A 8 3.56 -22.46 2.81
C GLN A 8 4.95 -21.90 2.49
N ARG A 9 5.28 -21.78 1.21
CA ARG A 9 6.63 -21.38 0.79
C ARG A 9 6.63 -20.72 -0.58
N ILE A 10 7.66 -19.91 -0.82
CA ILE A 10 7.87 -19.22 -2.10
C ILE A 10 9.27 -19.52 -2.62
N ARG A 11 9.39 -19.76 -3.93
CA ARG A 11 10.68 -20.03 -4.57
C ARG A 11 11.36 -18.71 -4.96
N GLN A 12 12.61 -18.54 -4.53
CA GLN A 12 13.45 -17.40 -4.87
C GLN A 12 14.40 -17.78 -6.01
N ALA A 13 14.04 -17.44 -7.25
CA ALA A 13 14.85 -17.79 -8.43
C ALA A 13 16.20 -17.05 -8.51
N TRP A 14 16.39 -16.01 -7.69
CA TRP A 14 17.62 -15.21 -7.61
C TRP A 14 18.57 -15.64 -6.47
N ASN A 15 18.17 -16.61 -5.63
CA ASN A 15 18.96 -17.04 -4.48
C ASN A 15 19.18 -18.56 -4.51
N ASP A 16 20.22 -18.98 -5.23
CA ASP A 16 20.54 -20.41 -5.38
C ASP A 16 20.93 -21.09 -4.05
N SER A 17 21.41 -20.31 -3.07
CA SER A 17 21.82 -20.83 -1.75
C SER A 17 20.63 -21.10 -0.84
N VAL A 18 19.59 -20.25 -0.91
CA VAL A 18 18.34 -20.40 -0.16
C VAL A 18 17.17 -20.24 -1.14
N PRO A 19 16.91 -21.26 -1.99
CA PRO A 19 15.93 -21.14 -3.07
C PRO A 19 14.48 -21.14 -2.60
N TRP A 20 14.23 -21.41 -1.31
CA TRP A 20 12.90 -21.47 -0.73
C TRP A 20 12.85 -20.67 0.56
N VAL A 21 11.86 -19.78 0.64
CA VAL A 21 11.47 -19.10 1.87
C VAL A 21 10.21 -19.77 2.39
N TYR A 22 10.19 -20.10 3.68
CA TYR A 22 9.03 -20.63 4.37
C TYR A 22 8.30 -19.50 5.08
N LEU A 23 6.98 -19.53 4.99
CA LEU A 23 6.10 -18.45 5.42
C LEU A 23 5.18 -18.94 6.55
N ASP A 24 4.90 -18.05 7.48
CA ASP A 24 4.05 -18.28 8.64
C ASP A 24 3.01 -17.15 8.79
N PRO A 25 1.93 -17.17 7.98
CA PRO A 25 0.89 -16.14 8.04
C PRO A 25 0.16 -16.08 9.39
N ALA A 26 0.23 -17.12 10.22
CA ALA A 26 -0.48 -17.15 11.50
C ALA A 26 0.04 -16.10 12.49
N HIS A 27 1.32 -15.71 12.37
CA HIS A 27 1.97 -14.74 13.25
C HIS A 27 2.27 -13.41 12.57
N GLN A 28 1.82 -13.20 11.33
CA GLN A 28 2.11 -11.99 10.57
C GLN A 28 1.51 -10.71 11.18
N ASN A 29 0.46 -10.81 11.98
CA ASN A 29 -0.12 -9.66 12.69
C ASN A 29 0.56 -9.38 14.04
N ILE A 30 1.61 -10.12 14.39
CA ILE A 30 2.42 -9.90 15.61
C ILE A 30 3.65 -9.08 15.22
N PRO A 31 3.88 -7.90 15.82
CA PRO A 31 5.08 -7.12 15.58
C PRO A 31 6.36 -7.86 15.95
N LEU A 32 7.46 -7.51 15.29
CA LEU A 32 8.78 -8.06 15.58
C LEU A 32 9.40 -7.50 16.87
N ASP A 33 9.09 -6.24 17.23
CA ASP A 33 9.57 -5.67 18.50
C ASP A 33 8.85 -6.34 19.67
N ALA A 34 9.61 -6.96 20.57
CA ALA A 34 9.08 -7.68 21.73
C ALA A 34 8.22 -6.78 22.65
N ARG A 35 8.50 -5.47 22.70
CA ARG A 35 7.70 -4.50 23.46
C ARG A 35 6.29 -4.34 22.90
N ASP A 36 6.13 -4.60 21.61
CA ASP A 36 4.88 -4.46 20.86
C ASP A 36 4.23 -5.83 20.58
N ALA A 37 4.75 -6.93 21.11
CA ALA A 37 4.23 -8.28 20.88
C ALA A 37 2.76 -8.47 21.30
N HIS A 38 2.22 -7.59 22.16
CA HIS A 38 0.83 -7.62 22.64
C HIS A 38 -0.13 -6.79 21.77
N VAL A 39 0.36 -5.89 20.92
CA VAL A 39 -0.51 -5.04 20.10
C VAL A 39 -0.90 -5.75 18.80
N ARG A 40 -2.09 -5.45 18.27
CA ARG A 40 -2.64 -6.02 17.04
C ARG A 40 -3.28 -4.92 16.20
N PRO A 41 -3.42 -5.10 14.87
CA PRO A 41 -4.28 -4.24 14.09
C PRO A 41 -5.74 -4.29 14.60
N PRO A 42 -6.58 -3.31 14.21
CA PRO A 42 -7.99 -3.33 14.58
C PRO A 42 -8.67 -4.59 14.01
N PRO A 43 -9.46 -5.34 14.80
CA PRO A 43 -10.11 -6.55 14.32
C PRO A 43 -11.21 -6.22 13.29
N PRO A 44 -11.49 -7.12 12.33
CA PRO A 44 -12.51 -6.90 11.31
C PRO A 44 -13.91 -6.64 11.89
N ARG A 45 -14.63 -5.69 11.28
CA ARG A 45 -15.99 -5.29 11.62
C ARG A 45 -16.89 -5.60 10.44
N MET A 46 -17.98 -6.34 10.69
CA MET A 46 -18.89 -6.76 9.63
C MET A 46 -20.33 -6.33 9.92
N PRO A 47 -20.97 -5.60 9.00
CA PRO A 47 -22.42 -5.47 9.04
C PRO A 47 -23.09 -6.79 8.68
N THR A 48 -24.34 -6.96 9.09
CA THR A 48 -25.15 -8.15 8.75
C THR A 48 -25.42 -8.29 7.25
N THR A 49 -25.46 -7.15 6.56
CA THR A 49 -25.69 -7.03 5.12
C THR A 49 -24.75 -5.96 4.58
N PHE A 50 -24.21 -6.18 3.39
CA PHE A 50 -23.29 -5.25 2.75
C PHE A 50 -23.45 -5.29 1.23
N ASP A 51 -23.18 -4.15 0.61
CA ASP A 51 -23.03 -4.02 -0.83
C ASP A 51 -21.54 -3.96 -1.21
N LEU A 52 -21.25 -4.38 -2.43
CA LEU A 52 -19.91 -4.48 -3.02
C LEU A 52 -19.84 -3.59 -4.25
N PHE A 53 -18.86 -2.69 -4.30
CA PHE A 53 -18.55 -1.90 -5.48
C PHE A 53 -17.37 -2.52 -6.24
N ILE A 54 -17.51 -2.75 -7.55
CA ILE A 54 -16.42 -3.10 -8.45
C ILE A 54 -16.08 -1.90 -9.31
N GLY A 55 -14.85 -1.42 -9.23
CA GLY A 55 -14.33 -0.35 -10.07
C GLY A 55 -13.49 -0.90 -11.23
N ILE A 56 -13.78 -0.44 -12.44
CA ILE A 56 -13.07 -0.81 -13.67
C ILE A 56 -12.72 0.45 -14.48
N ALA A 57 -11.43 0.64 -14.76
CA ALA A 57 -10.96 1.60 -15.76
C ALA A 57 -10.76 0.89 -17.11
N ASN A 58 -11.72 1.05 -18.03
CA ASN A 58 -11.69 0.41 -19.34
C ASN A 58 -11.11 1.34 -20.41
N TYR A 59 -10.05 0.91 -21.09
CA TYR A 59 -9.46 1.64 -22.21
C TYR A 59 -9.59 0.85 -23.51
N ARG A 60 -10.57 1.21 -24.34
CA ARG A 60 -10.81 0.60 -25.66
C ARG A 60 -10.85 -0.93 -25.66
N ASP A 61 -11.38 -1.52 -24.59
CA ASP A 61 -11.39 -2.97 -24.38
C ASP A 61 -12.81 -3.51 -24.12
N GLY A 62 -13.80 -2.92 -24.81
CA GLY A 62 -15.23 -3.18 -24.66
C GLY A 62 -15.60 -4.67 -24.58
N PRO A 63 -15.20 -5.52 -25.54
CA PRO A 63 -15.58 -6.94 -25.53
C PRO A 63 -15.12 -7.71 -24.29
N ARG A 64 -13.88 -7.49 -23.83
CA ARG A 64 -13.38 -8.15 -22.61
C ARG A 64 -13.97 -7.52 -21.35
N CYS A 65 -14.20 -6.21 -21.34
CA CYS A 65 -14.91 -5.51 -20.27
C CYS A 65 -16.34 -6.06 -20.09
N GLY A 66 -17.08 -6.24 -21.18
CA GLY A 66 -18.42 -6.84 -21.14
C GLY A 66 -18.41 -8.26 -20.58
N PHE A 67 -17.42 -9.08 -20.95
CA PHE A 67 -17.22 -10.42 -20.39
C PHE A 67 -16.88 -10.40 -18.89
N THR A 68 -16.03 -9.47 -18.47
CA THR A 68 -15.73 -9.23 -17.05
C THR A 68 -17.00 -8.93 -16.27
N LEU A 69 -17.84 -7.99 -16.75
CA LEU A 69 -19.10 -7.65 -16.09
C LEU A 69 -20.05 -8.85 -16.05
N PHE A 70 -20.14 -9.59 -17.16
CA PHE A 70 -20.99 -10.76 -17.25
C PHE A 70 -20.61 -11.82 -16.22
N THR A 71 -19.33 -12.13 -16.08
CA THR A 71 -18.88 -13.11 -15.07
C THR A 71 -18.99 -12.57 -13.65
N ALA A 72 -18.81 -11.26 -13.42
CA ALA A 72 -19.02 -10.64 -12.11
C ALA A 72 -20.46 -10.83 -11.63
N PHE A 73 -21.47 -10.59 -12.48
CA PHE A 73 -22.87 -10.78 -12.11
C PHE A 73 -23.31 -12.25 -12.12
N SER A 74 -23.00 -12.99 -13.18
CA SER A 74 -23.55 -14.35 -13.36
C SER A 74 -22.99 -15.38 -12.37
N ARG A 75 -21.83 -15.09 -11.78
CA ARG A 75 -21.12 -15.98 -10.87
C ARG A 75 -21.06 -15.45 -9.44
N ALA A 76 -21.65 -14.28 -9.15
CA ALA A 76 -21.85 -13.84 -7.78
C ALA A 76 -22.95 -14.68 -7.11
N LYS A 77 -22.80 -14.93 -5.81
CA LYS A 77 -23.82 -15.54 -4.96
C LYS A 77 -24.96 -14.56 -4.65
N HIS A 78 -24.61 -13.28 -4.48
CA HIS A 78 -25.54 -12.17 -4.21
C HIS A 78 -25.41 -11.07 -5.26
N PRO A 79 -25.74 -11.33 -6.55
CA PRO A 79 -25.57 -10.35 -7.62
C PRO A 79 -26.36 -9.06 -7.41
N GLU A 80 -27.45 -9.08 -6.63
CA GLU A 80 -28.25 -7.91 -6.27
C GLU A 80 -27.47 -6.86 -5.43
N ARG A 81 -26.40 -7.31 -4.75
CA ARG A 81 -25.54 -6.48 -3.88
C ARG A 81 -24.29 -5.96 -4.58
N VAL A 82 -24.07 -6.36 -5.84
CA VAL A 82 -22.90 -5.95 -6.62
C VAL A 82 -23.22 -4.69 -7.41
N LYS A 83 -22.53 -3.59 -7.14
CA LYS A 83 -22.55 -2.36 -7.94
C LYS A 83 -21.26 -2.28 -8.75
N ILE A 84 -21.32 -1.83 -9.99
CA ILE A 84 -20.13 -1.72 -10.86
C ILE A 84 -20.00 -0.28 -11.32
N GLY A 85 -18.83 0.32 -11.16
CA GLY A 85 -18.46 1.59 -11.78
C GLY A 85 -17.45 1.37 -12.89
N VAL A 86 -17.78 1.81 -14.10
CA VAL A 86 -16.92 1.70 -15.28
C VAL A 86 -16.55 3.11 -15.76
N VAL A 87 -15.26 3.42 -15.77
CA VAL A 87 -14.74 4.51 -16.61
C VAL A 87 -14.52 3.93 -17.99
N ASP A 88 -15.41 4.25 -18.93
CA ASP A 88 -15.42 3.63 -20.26
C ASP A 88 -14.83 4.59 -21.29
N GLN A 89 -13.56 4.35 -21.66
CA GLN A 89 -12.80 5.21 -22.54
C GLN A 89 -12.77 4.64 -23.97
N THR A 90 -13.60 5.17 -24.87
CA THR A 90 -13.85 4.63 -26.21
C THR A 90 -13.62 5.66 -27.33
N GLN A 91 -13.53 5.18 -28.57
CA GLN A 91 -13.62 5.96 -29.80
C GLN A 91 -14.78 5.44 -30.67
N ASP A 92 -15.10 6.16 -31.76
CA ASP A 92 -16.25 5.86 -32.64
C ASP A 92 -16.27 4.43 -33.21
N ASN A 93 -15.11 3.79 -33.32
CA ASN A 93 -14.96 2.44 -33.87
C ASN A 93 -14.88 1.34 -32.80
N ASP A 94 -14.98 1.70 -31.52
CA ASP A 94 -15.00 0.76 -30.41
C ASP A 94 -16.44 0.46 -29.98
N THR A 95 -16.65 -0.68 -29.33
CA THR A 95 -17.91 -0.99 -28.66
C THR A 95 -17.82 -0.63 -27.17
N ALA A 96 -18.90 -0.10 -26.60
CA ALA A 96 -18.96 0.22 -25.19
C ALA A 96 -19.00 -1.05 -24.33
N CYS A 97 -18.41 -1.00 -23.14
CA CYS A 97 -18.34 -2.13 -22.22
C CYS A 97 -19.73 -2.66 -21.85
N VAL A 98 -20.67 -1.76 -21.56
CA VAL A 98 -22.04 -2.13 -21.16
C VAL A 98 -22.84 -2.74 -22.30
N ASP A 99 -22.59 -2.32 -23.54
CA ASP A 99 -23.26 -2.90 -24.71
C ASP A 99 -22.80 -4.35 -24.94
N GLU A 100 -21.51 -4.62 -24.79
CA GLU A 100 -20.97 -5.98 -24.87
C GLU A 100 -21.45 -6.87 -23.72
N TYR A 101 -21.57 -6.31 -22.51
CA TYR A 101 -22.22 -6.97 -21.38
C TYR A 101 -23.68 -7.35 -21.72
N CYS A 102 -24.47 -6.41 -22.23
CA CYS A 102 -25.88 -6.67 -22.57
C CYS A 102 -26.04 -7.78 -23.61
N LYS A 103 -25.18 -7.81 -24.65
CA LYS A 103 -25.19 -8.90 -25.65
C LYS A 103 -25.01 -10.27 -25.00
N LEU A 104 -24.07 -10.40 -24.06
CA LEU A 104 -23.84 -11.65 -23.33
C LEU A 104 -25.00 -11.99 -22.39
N ALA A 105 -25.53 -11.01 -21.66
CA ALA A 105 -26.65 -11.16 -20.75
C ALA A 105 -27.93 -11.63 -21.47
N GLU A 106 -28.27 -11.00 -22.61
CA GLU A 106 -29.43 -11.35 -23.44
C GLU A 106 -29.29 -12.72 -24.10
N ALA A 107 -28.08 -13.11 -24.49
CA ALA A 107 -27.80 -14.44 -25.02
C ALA A 107 -27.86 -15.55 -23.94
N SER A 108 -27.68 -15.19 -22.67
CA SER A 108 -27.72 -16.13 -21.53
C SER A 108 -29.15 -16.58 -21.17
N GLU A 109 -29.30 -17.33 -20.08
CA GLU A 109 -30.60 -17.71 -19.51
C GLU A 109 -31.43 -16.53 -19.01
N TRP A 110 -30.83 -15.35 -18.82
CA TRP A 110 -31.57 -14.15 -18.41
C TRP A 110 -32.48 -13.60 -19.51
N LYS A 111 -32.12 -13.77 -20.78
CA LYS A 111 -32.88 -13.27 -21.95
C LYS A 111 -33.16 -11.76 -21.95
N GLU A 112 -32.46 -11.01 -21.11
CA GLU A 112 -32.52 -9.57 -20.97
C GLU A 112 -31.16 -9.03 -20.48
N CYS A 113 -30.91 -7.73 -20.64
CA CYS A 113 -29.74 -7.09 -20.05
C CYS A 113 -29.93 -6.87 -18.52
N LYS A 114 -29.96 -7.99 -17.79
CA LYS A 114 -30.20 -8.04 -16.34
C LYS A 114 -29.15 -7.21 -15.59
N PHE A 115 -29.49 -6.64 -14.45
CA PHE A 115 -28.59 -5.83 -13.60
C PHE A 115 -27.97 -4.58 -14.25
N LYS A 116 -28.38 -4.16 -15.45
CA LYS A 116 -27.88 -2.93 -16.09
C LYS A 116 -28.00 -1.69 -15.20
N SER A 117 -29.04 -1.60 -14.38
CA SER A 117 -29.26 -0.52 -13.41
C SER A 117 -28.24 -0.47 -12.26
N GLN A 118 -27.48 -1.53 -12.05
CA GLN A 118 -26.39 -1.59 -11.05
C GLN A 118 -25.03 -1.16 -11.62
N ILE A 119 -24.99 -0.76 -12.90
CA ILE A 119 -23.78 -0.29 -13.58
C ILE A 119 -23.81 1.24 -13.70
N ARG A 120 -22.81 1.90 -13.11
CA ARG A 120 -22.55 3.33 -13.22
C ARG A 120 -21.44 3.55 -14.25
N VAL A 121 -21.65 4.43 -15.23
CA VAL A 121 -20.70 4.64 -16.33
C VAL A 121 -20.23 6.10 -16.34
N ASP A 122 -18.92 6.30 -16.33
CA ASP A 122 -18.24 7.54 -16.71
C ASP A 122 -17.68 7.35 -18.13
N ALA A 123 -18.48 7.71 -19.13
CA ALA A 123 -18.11 7.55 -20.54
C ALA A 123 -17.20 8.69 -20.99
N ARG A 124 -16.06 8.35 -21.60
CA ARG A 124 -15.05 9.33 -22.01
C ARG A 124 -14.47 9.01 -23.37
N ASP A 125 -14.00 10.06 -24.04
CA ASP A 125 -13.22 9.92 -25.25
C ASP A 125 -11.81 9.40 -24.92
N SER A 126 -11.45 8.25 -25.46
CA SER A 126 -10.15 7.61 -25.22
C SER A 126 -8.95 8.46 -25.67
N ARG A 127 -9.16 9.42 -26.58
CA ARG A 127 -8.12 10.35 -27.06
C ARG A 127 -7.67 11.33 -25.97
N THR A 128 -8.54 11.60 -25.00
CA THR A 128 -8.27 12.53 -23.89
C THR A 128 -7.68 11.83 -22.66
N SER A 129 -7.41 10.52 -22.75
CA SER A 129 -6.83 9.74 -21.66
C SER A 129 -5.45 10.23 -21.29
N LYS A 130 -5.18 10.30 -19.98
CA LYS A 130 -3.85 10.57 -19.42
C LYS A 130 -3.32 9.41 -18.60
N GLY A 131 -3.76 8.18 -18.90
CA GLY A 131 -3.25 6.96 -18.28
C GLY A 131 -4.05 6.44 -17.08
N PRO A 132 -3.62 5.31 -16.49
CA PRO A 132 -4.41 4.53 -15.55
C PRO A 132 -4.63 5.24 -14.21
N THR A 133 -3.69 6.04 -13.72
CA THR A 133 -3.80 6.67 -12.40
C THR A 133 -4.96 7.66 -12.35
N LEU A 134 -5.11 8.49 -13.39
CA LEU A 134 -6.25 9.40 -13.53
C LEU A 134 -7.57 8.62 -13.70
N ALA A 135 -7.58 7.56 -14.52
CA ALA A 135 -8.78 6.74 -14.72
C ALA A 135 -9.23 6.04 -13.43
N ARG A 136 -8.30 5.56 -12.60
CA ARG A 136 -8.60 4.99 -11.28
C ARG A 136 -9.12 6.03 -10.29
N TRP A 137 -8.62 7.26 -10.34
CA TRP A 137 -9.23 8.36 -9.58
C TRP A 137 -10.67 8.65 -10.04
N GLN A 138 -10.94 8.67 -11.35
CA GLN A 138 -12.28 8.85 -11.91
C GLN A 138 -13.23 7.73 -11.48
N GLN A 139 -12.74 6.49 -11.51
CA GLN A 139 -13.45 5.30 -11.06
C GLN A 139 -13.84 5.40 -9.57
N GLN A 140 -12.96 5.92 -8.71
CA GLN A 140 -13.27 6.13 -7.29
C GLN A 140 -14.44 7.13 -7.08
N GLN A 141 -14.70 8.03 -8.04
CA GLN A 141 -15.83 8.98 -7.94
C GLN A 141 -17.19 8.29 -8.16
N LEU A 142 -17.20 7.06 -8.66
CA LEU A 142 -18.40 6.26 -8.85
C LEU A 142 -18.78 5.43 -7.60
N ILE A 143 -17.93 5.42 -6.57
CA ILE A 143 -18.20 4.79 -5.27
C ILE A 143 -19.28 5.62 -4.54
N GLN A 144 -20.27 4.95 -3.97
CA GLN A 144 -21.31 5.56 -3.13
C GLN A 144 -21.13 5.11 -1.69
N ASP A 145 -22.10 4.40 -1.12
CA ASP A 145 -22.17 3.94 0.26
C ASP A 145 -21.84 2.44 0.42
N GLU A 146 -21.27 1.81 -0.62
CA GLU A 146 -20.88 0.40 -0.54
C GLU A 146 -19.84 0.16 0.57
N GLU A 147 -19.93 -1.04 1.16
CA GLU A 147 -19.10 -1.45 2.29
C GLU A 147 -17.73 -1.91 1.83
N PHE A 148 -17.70 -2.72 0.76
CA PHE A 148 -16.50 -3.30 0.18
C PHE A 148 -16.27 -2.79 -1.24
N CYS A 149 -15.02 -2.51 -1.56
CA CYS A 149 -14.57 -2.05 -2.86
C CYS A 149 -13.57 -3.04 -3.43
N LEU A 150 -13.79 -3.40 -4.70
CA LEU A 150 -12.92 -4.22 -5.52
C LEU A 150 -12.47 -3.40 -6.73
N GLN A 151 -11.16 -3.17 -6.88
CA GLN A 151 -10.59 -2.67 -8.13
C GLN A 151 -9.98 -3.82 -8.92
N ILE A 152 -10.28 -3.88 -10.21
CA ILE A 152 -9.75 -4.86 -11.16
C ILE A 152 -9.53 -4.23 -12.55
N ASP A 153 -8.76 -4.92 -13.38
CA ASP A 153 -8.62 -4.58 -14.79
C ASP A 153 -9.81 -5.09 -15.62
N SER A 154 -10.06 -4.45 -16.78
CA SER A 154 -11.23 -4.69 -17.63
C SER A 154 -11.27 -6.06 -18.31
N HIS A 155 -10.19 -6.82 -18.30
CA HIS A 155 -10.09 -8.15 -18.93
C HIS A 155 -9.83 -9.23 -17.89
N SER A 156 -10.76 -9.30 -16.94
CA SER A 156 -10.75 -10.23 -15.82
C SER A 156 -11.90 -11.24 -15.92
N GLN A 157 -11.80 -12.33 -15.18
CA GLN A 157 -12.85 -13.34 -15.09
C GLN A 157 -13.03 -13.79 -13.65
N PHE A 158 -14.27 -13.79 -13.18
CA PHE A 158 -14.64 -14.21 -11.84
C PHE A 158 -14.99 -15.70 -11.78
N LEU A 159 -14.70 -16.35 -10.66
CA LEU A 159 -15.20 -17.69 -10.35
C LEU A 159 -16.57 -17.65 -9.66
N GLN A 160 -17.20 -18.82 -9.52
CA GLN A 160 -18.45 -18.96 -8.78
C GLN A 160 -18.29 -18.54 -7.31
N ASP A 161 -19.29 -17.83 -6.81
CA ASP A 161 -19.43 -17.31 -5.45
C ASP A 161 -18.30 -16.36 -5.01
N TRP A 162 -17.65 -15.69 -5.98
CA TRP A 162 -16.48 -14.84 -5.72
C TRP A 162 -16.73 -13.74 -4.68
N ASP A 163 -17.95 -13.20 -4.63
CA ASP A 163 -18.38 -12.07 -3.81
C ASP A 163 -18.34 -12.41 -2.31
N VAL A 164 -18.78 -13.61 -1.94
CA VAL A 164 -18.68 -14.09 -0.56
C VAL A 164 -17.29 -14.61 -0.24
N LEU A 165 -16.64 -15.27 -1.21
CA LEU A 165 -15.31 -15.86 -1.00
C LEU A 165 -14.23 -14.80 -0.76
N LEU A 166 -14.28 -13.64 -1.43
CA LEU A 166 -13.36 -12.52 -1.15
C LEU A 166 -13.57 -11.93 0.25
N VAL A 167 -14.83 -11.81 0.70
CA VAL A 167 -15.13 -11.31 2.05
C VAL A 167 -14.66 -12.29 3.11
N GLU A 168 -14.93 -13.59 2.93
CA GLU A 168 -14.43 -14.65 3.80
C GLU A 168 -12.90 -14.65 3.87
N GLU A 169 -12.24 -14.42 2.74
CA GLU A 169 -10.79 -14.30 2.71
C GLU A 169 -10.29 -13.05 3.43
N TRP A 170 -10.95 -11.91 3.23
CA TRP A 170 -10.60 -10.66 3.89
C TRP A 170 -10.74 -10.77 5.40
N LEU A 171 -11.77 -11.48 5.90
CA LEU A 171 -11.93 -11.73 7.33
C LEU A 171 -10.77 -12.53 7.95
N LYS A 172 -10.15 -13.43 7.19
CA LYS A 172 -8.97 -14.20 7.66
C LYS A 172 -7.71 -13.36 7.80
N THR A 173 -7.69 -12.12 7.29
CA THR A 173 -6.58 -11.20 7.55
C THR A 173 -6.54 -10.73 9.00
N ASP A 174 -7.65 -10.89 9.75
CA ASP A 174 -7.81 -10.41 11.13
C ASP A 174 -7.41 -8.93 11.29
N ASN A 175 -7.78 -8.10 10.30
CA ASN A 175 -7.43 -6.70 10.24
C ASN A 175 -8.49 -5.87 9.46
N GLU A 176 -9.20 -4.96 10.15
CA GLU A 176 -10.18 -4.01 9.57
C GLU A 176 -9.58 -3.10 8.50
N MET A 177 -8.27 -2.86 8.61
CA MET A 177 -7.49 -2.01 7.72
C MET A 177 -6.82 -2.82 6.60
N ALA A 178 -7.22 -4.07 6.37
CA ALA A 178 -6.63 -4.93 5.35
C ALA A 178 -7.07 -4.57 3.93
N VAL A 179 -6.13 -4.69 3.01
CA VAL A 179 -6.34 -4.67 1.56
C VAL A 179 -5.80 -5.97 0.98
N LEU A 180 -6.70 -6.83 0.52
CA LEU A 180 -6.33 -7.99 -0.29
C LEU A 180 -5.90 -7.52 -1.67
N THR A 181 -4.68 -7.83 -2.11
CA THR A 181 -4.14 -7.35 -3.38
C THR A 181 -3.07 -8.27 -3.95
N SER A 182 -3.11 -8.44 -5.27
CA SER A 182 -2.10 -9.18 -6.03
C SER A 182 -2.29 -8.94 -7.53
N TYR A 183 -1.44 -9.54 -8.35
CA TYR A 183 -1.74 -9.77 -9.76
C TYR A 183 -2.49 -11.11 -9.89
N PRO A 184 -3.75 -11.13 -10.37
CA PRO A 184 -4.45 -12.38 -10.60
C PRO A 184 -3.70 -13.28 -11.57
N MET A 185 -3.68 -14.58 -11.29
CA MET A 185 -3.11 -15.57 -12.20
C MET A 185 -3.86 -15.60 -13.55
N ASN A 186 -3.19 -16.10 -14.59
CA ASN A 186 -3.80 -16.27 -15.90
C ASN A 186 -4.86 -17.39 -15.93
N TYR A 187 -5.72 -17.39 -16.95
CA TYR A 187 -6.80 -18.36 -17.10
C TYR A 187 -6.37 -19.84 -17.12
N GLY A 188 -5.12 -20.14 -17.48
CA GLY A 188 -4.57 -21.50 -17.45
C GLY A 188 -4.37 -22.07 -16.04
N PHE A 189 -4.44 -21.23 -15.00
CA PHE A 189 -4.40 -21.67 -13.60
C PHE A 189 -5.77 -22.09 -13.04
N MET A 190 -6.86 -21.86 -13.78
CA MET A 190 -8.18 -22.33 -13.35
C MET A 190 -8.27 -23.85 -13.46
N GLY A 191 -8.82 -24.48 -12.42
CA GLY A 191 -9.10 -25.91 -12.42
C GLY A 191 -10.28 -26.27 -13.34
N PRO A 192 -10.52 -27.57 -13.57
CA PRO A 192 -11.66 -28.04 -14.35
C PRO A 192 -12.97 -27.41 -13.89
N GLY A 193 -13.81 -27.00 -14.85
CA GLY A 193 -15.11 -26.38 -14.57
C GLY A 193 -15.04 -24.99 -13.91
N PHE A 194 -13.97 -24.21 -14.16
CA PHE A 194 -13.73 -22.90 -13.52
C PHE A 194 -13.62 -23.00 -11.99
N SER A 195 -12.92 -24.03 -11.51
CA SER A 195 -12.63 -24.20 -10.08
C SER A 195 -11.35 -23.46 -9.67
N ARG A 196 -11.22 -23.18 -8.36
CA ARG A 196 -10.00 -22.58 -7.80
C ARG A 196 -8.80 -23.54 -7.92
N PRO A 197 -7.57 -23.02 -8.11
CA PRO A 197 -6.36 -23.81 -7.98
C PRO A 197 -6.22 -24.34 -6.55
N ASP A 198 -5.73 -25.56 -6.42
CA ASP A 198 -5.60 -26.27 -5.15
C ASP A 198 -4.25 -26.06 -4.46
N HIS A 199 -3.23 -25.66 -5.23
CA HIS A 199 -1.85 -25.62 -4.77
C HIS A 199 -1.21 -24.23 -4.74
N TYR A 200 -1.53 -23.34 -5.69
CA TYR A 200 -0.83 -22.06 -5.86
C TYR A 200 -1.74 -20.86 -5.66
N ALA A 201 -1.13 -19.77 -5.19
CA ALA A 201 -1.67 -18.42 -5.32
C ALA A 201 -0.55 -17.41 -5.56
N SER A 202 -0.96 -16.21 -6.00
CA SER A 202 -0.08 -15.16 -6.50
C SER A 202 0.31 -14.19 -5.39
N HIS A 203 1.61 -13.86 -5.28
CA HIS A 203 2.15 -12.92 -4.30
C HIS A 203 3.13 -11.93 -4.94
N LEU A 204 3.05 -10.66 -4.52
CA LEU A 204 3.92 -9.57 -4.98
C LEU A 204 5.00 -9.32 -3.93
N CYS A 205 6.27 -9.55 -4.28
CA CYS A 205 7.38 -9.29 -3.36
C CYS A 205 8.70 -8.88 -4.03
N THR A 206 8.66 -8.60 -5.34
CA THR A 206 9.85 -8.32 -6.14
C THR A 206 9.71 -7.02 -6.92
N TYR A 207 10.85 -6.49 -7.35
CA TYR A 207 10.94 -5.29 -8.16
C TYR A 207 11.83 -5.51 -9.38
N ASN A 208 11.57 -4.74 -10.44
CA ASN A 208 12.55 -4.54 -11.49
C ASN A 208 13.78 -3.82 -10.92
N LYS A 209 14.97 -4.21 -11.39
CA LYS A 209 16.22 -3.61 -10.95
C LYS A 209 16.28 -2.12 -11.30
N ARG A 210 16.25 -1.27 -10.27
CA ARG A 210 16.46 0.18 -10.40
C ARG A 210 17.90 0.51 -10.76
N ARG A 211 18.08 1.64 -11.43
CA ARG A 211 19.37 2.20 -11.84
C ARG A 211 19.38 3.69 -11.54
N ALA A 212 20.56 4.23 -11.23
CA ALA A 212 20.70 5.67 -11.14
C ALA A 212 20.27 6.32 -12.46
N ASN A 213 19.57 7.44 -12.36
CA ASN A 213 19.07 8.19 -13.51
C ASN A 213 19.63 9.61 -13.50
N PRO A 214 20.87 9.83 -13.98
CA PRO A 214 21.53 11.14 -13.90
C PRO A 214 20.81 12.25 -14.68
N SER A 215 20.05 11.89 -15.72
CA SER A 215 19.26 12.85 -16.50
C SER A 215 17.98 13.28 -15.80
N GLY A 216 17.50 12.49 -14.83
CA GLY A 216 16.21 12.71 -14.16
C GLY A 216 15.00 12.51 -15.08
N VAL A 217 15.17 11.87 -16.25
CA VAL A 217 14.10 11.63 -17.23
C VAL A 217 13.90 10.13 -17.41
N GLY A 218 12.65 9.68 -17.50
CA GLY A 218 12.27 8.26 -17.59
C GLY A 218 11.99 7.62 -16.23
N THR A 219 12.03 6.29 -16.17
CA THR A 219 11.54 5.49 -15.03
C THR A 219 12.56 4.53 -14.43
N SER A 220 13.84 4.61 -14.82
CA SER A 220 14.86 3.64 -14.41
C SER A 220 15.21 3.70 -12.91
N ASP A 221 14.95 4.83 -12.25
CA ASP A 221 15.28 5.14 -10.85
C ASP A 221 14.10 5.02 -9.89
N ILE A 222 12.91 4.68 -10.39
CA ILE A 222 11.69 4.51 -9.58
C ILE A 222 11.39 3.02 -9.36
N PRO A 223 10.77 2.63 -8.24
CA PRO A 223 10.40 1.23 -8.02
C PRO A 223 9.28 0.82 -8.97
N ILE A 224 9.47 -0.31 -9.65
CA ILE A 224 8.48 -0.94 -10.52
C ILE A 224 8.35 -2.39 -10.06
N ILE A 225 7.14 -2.84 -9.79
CA ILE A 225 6.88 -4.21 -9.31
C ILE A 225 7.29 -5.23 -10.39
N GLY A 226 7.99 -6.28 -9.98
CA GLY A 226 8.63 -7.26 -10.89
C GLY A 226 7.70 -8.33 -11.45
N GLY A 227 6.40 -8.29 -11.13
CA GLY A 227 5.45 -9.37 -11.37
C GLY A 227 5.18 -10.20 -10.13
N TYR A 228 4.21 -11.12 -10.24
CA TYR A 228 3.90 -12.04 -9.16
C TYR A 228 4.81 -13.26 -9.15
N LEU A 229 4.97 -13.82 -7.96
CA LEU A 229 5.51 -15.15 -7.72
C LEU A 229 4.41 -16.08 -7.23
N LEU A 230 4.59 -17.38 -7.46
CA LEU A 230 3.69 -18.41 -6.96
C LEU A 230 4.11 -18.84 -5.55
N VAL A 231 3.14 -18.87 -4.65
CA VAL A 231 3.27 -19.41 -3.30
C VAL A 231 2.65 -20.80 -3.26
N ASP A 232 3.46 -21.80 -2.88
CA ASP A 232 3.01 -23.18 -2.67
C ASP A 232 2.19 -23.28 -1.38
N ALA A 233 1.14 -24.10 -1.38
CA ALA A 233 0.33 -24.43 -0.21
C ALA A 233 -0.20 -23.18 0.53
N HIS A 234 -0.56 -22.14 -0.23
CA HIS A 234 -1.00 -20.86 0.30
C HIS A 234 -2.42 -20.95 0.89
N ASN A 235 -2.54 -21.08 2.22
CA ASN A 235 -3.80 -21.43 2.89
C ASN A 235 -4.43 -20.30 3.72
N ALA A 236 -3.73 -19.18 3.91
CA ALA A 236 -4.21 -17.99 4.61
C ALA A 236 -3.64 -16.74 3.92
N PRO A 237 -4.32 -15.58 3.93
CA PRO A 237 -3.79 -14.35 3.33
C PRO A 237 -2.38 -14.04 3.81
N LEU A 238 -1.49 -13.61 2.91
CA LEU A 238 -0.08 -13.37 3.22
C LEU A 238 0.24 -11.89 3.14
N MET A 239 0.73 -11.31 4.23
CA MET A 239 1.15 -9.90 4.27
C MET A 239 2.15 -9.59 3.15
N SER A 240 1.92 -8.47 2.48
CA SER A 240 2.67 -7.98 1.34
C SER A 240 3.07 -6.53 1.58
N ALA A 241 4.19 -6.10 0.99
CA ALA A 241 4.53 -4.68 0.91
C ALA A 241 3.92 -4.00 -0.31
N LEU A 242 3.37 -4.79 -1.24
CA LEU A 242 3.07 -4.37 -2.61
C LEU A 242 1.61 -4.55 -2.97
N TRP A 243 1.09 -3.50 -3.61
CA TRP A 243 -0.23 -3.41 -4.19
C TRP A 243 -0.15 -3.69 -5.69
N GLY A 244 -1.11 -4.49 -6.20
CA GLY A 244 -1.29 -4.73 -7.61
C GLY A 244 -2.58 -4.12 -8.13
N GLY A 245 -2.51 -3.44 -9.27
CA GLY A 245 -3.65 -2.74 -9.85
C GLY A 245 -4.73 -3.64 -10.43
N CYS A 246 -4.37 -4.88 -10.75
CA CYS A 246 -5.25 -5.87 -11.34
C CYS A 246 -6.23 -6.51 -10.33
N LEU A 247 -5.94 -6.43 -9.01
CA LEU A 247 -6.84 -6.84 -7.93
C LEU A 247 -6.51 -6.09 -6.64
N SER A 248 -7.50 -5.36 -6.14
CA SER A 248 -7.46 -4.74 -4.82
C SER A 248 -8.83 -4.78 -4.17
N PHE A 249 -8.98 -5.56 -3.10
CA PHE A 249 -10.23 -5.78 -2.38
C PHE A 249 -10.08 -5.35 -0.92
N SER A 250 -10.96 -4.46 -0.46
CA SER A 250 -10.94 -3.94 0.92
C SER A 250 -12.29 -3.31 1.28
N LYS A 251 -12.45 -2.87 2.52
CA LYS A 251 -13.52 -1.91 2.84
C LYS A 251 -13.37 -0.65 2.00
N CYS A 252 -14.46 -0.11 1.47
CA CYS A 252 -14.44 1.09 0.63
C CYS A 252 -13.88 2.33 1.33
N HIS A 253 -13.77 2.34 2.66
CA HIS A 253 -13.07 3.42 3.35
C HIS A 253 -11.59 3.53 2.96
N ALA A 254 -10.96 2.46 2.46
CA ALA A 254 -9.61 2.50 1.87
C ALA A 254 -9.55 3.44 0.67
N GLU A 255 -10.46 3.27 -0.29
CA GLU A 255 -10.54 4.09 -1.50
C GLU A 255 -10.88 5.55 -1.18
N ARG A 256 -11.74 5.79 -0.18
CA ARG A 256 -12.14 7.16 0.24
C ARG A 256 -11.03 7.88 1.01
N ARG A 257 -10.32 7.20 1.91
CA ARG A 257 -9.26 7.80 2.75
C ARG A 257 -7.92 7.91 2.03
N ALA A 258 -7.65 7.00 1.10
CA ALA A 258 -6.51 7.03 0.21
C ALA A 258 -7.02 7.16 -1.23
N PRO A 259 -7.38 8.37 -1.70
CA PRO A 259 -7.74 8.55 -3.11
C PRO A 259 -6.50 8.42 -4.01
N ASN A 260 -6.69 7.88 -5.22
CA ASN A 260 -5.67 7.94 -6.28
C ASN A 260 -5.39 9.41 -6.64
N ASP A 261 -4.16 9.72 -7.01
CA ASP A 261 -3.76 11.10 -7.32
C ASP A 261 -4.12 11.48 -8.76
N LYS A 262 -5.10 12.39 -8.91
CA LYS A 262 -5.57 12.87 -10.22
C LYS A 262 -4.48 13.65 -11.00
N HIS A 263 -3.40 14.07 -10.35
CA HIS A 263 -2.31 14.83 -10.96
C HIS A 263 -1.18 13.94 -11.52
N MET A 264 -1.29 12.62 -11.38
CA MET A 264 -0.32 11.64 -11.89
C MET A 264 -0.56 11.29 -13.37
N ASN A 265 -0.67 12.32 -14.21
CA ASN A 265 -0.85 12.15 -15.65
C ASN A 265 0.34 11.41 -16.27
N TRP A 266 0.05 10.48 -17.18
CA TRP A 266 1.02 9.67 -17.93
C TRP A 266 1.84 8.68 -17.09
N VAL A 267 1.62 8.63 -15.77
CA VAL A 267 2.25 7.64 -14.88
C VAL A 267 1.57 6.29 -15.08
N PHE A 268 2.31 5.36 -15.69
CA PHE A 268 1.96 3.94 -15.80
C PHE A 268 2.93 3.09 -14.97
N TRP A 269 4.22 3.34 -15.09
CA TRP A 269 5.22 2.63 -14.31
C TRP A 269 5.38 3.28 -12.93
N GLY A 270 5.36 2.46 -11.88
CA GLY A 270 5.56 2.90 -10.49
C GLY A 270 4.32 3.42 -9.78
N GLU A 271 3.18 3.61 -10.47
CA GLU A 271 1.93 4.00 -9.82
C GLU A 271 1.43 2.97 -8.79
N GLU A 272 1.70 1.68 -9.02
CA GLU A 272 1.33 0.63 -8.08
C GLU A 272 2.15 0.66 -6.79
N TYR A 273 3.45 0.96 -6.91
CA TYR A 273 4.31 1.16 -5.74
C TYR A 273 3.91 2.42 -4.97
N LEU A 274 3.58 3.49 -5.71
CA LEU A 274 3.02 4.71 -5.13
C LEU A 274 1.70 4.42 -4.39
N ARG A 275 0.80 3.62 -4.96
CA ARG A 275 -0.45 3.20 -4.33
C ARG A 275 -0.21 2.39 -3.05
N SER A 276 0.80 1.53 -3.06
CA SER A 276 1.25 0.78 -1.88
C SER A 276 1.61 1.74 -0.73
N MET A 277 2.43 2.76 -1.03
CA MET A 277 2.80 3.80 -0.06
C MET A 277 1.58 4.57 0.45
N GLN A 278 0.69 5.00 -0.45
CA GLN A 278 -0.48 5.81 -0.10
C GLN A 278 -1.40 5.12 0.90
N LEU A 279 -1.65 3.82 0.70
CA LEU A 279 -2.44 2.99 1.61
C LEU A 279 -1.70 2.78 2.93
N TRP A 280 -0.44 2.37 2.87
CA TRP A 280 0.33 1.99 4.06
C TRP A 280 0.57 3.14 5.04
N THR A 281 0.88 4.33 4.53
CA THR A 281 1.06 5.56 5.33
C THR A 281 -0.24 6.07 5.97
N ARG A 282 -1.40 5.55 5.52
CA ARG A 282 -2.74 5.81 6.10
C ARG A 282 -3.24 4.69 7.02
N GLY A 283 -2.36 3.74 7.33
CA GLY A 283 -2.60 2.67 8.30
C GLY A 283 -3.23 1.41 7.72
N TYR A 284 -3.31 1.29 6.40
CA TYR A 284 -3.74 0.06 5.74
C TYR A 284 -2.58 -0.92 5.62
N ASP A 285 -2.89 -2.21 5.63
CA ASP A 285 -1.93 -3.29 5.46
C ASP A 285 -2.32 -4.16 4.26
N LEU A 286 -1.35 -4.54 3.44
CA LEU A 286 -1.60 -5.25 2.19
C LEU A 286 -1.39 -6.75 2.40
N TYR A 287 -2.24 -7.56 1.77
CA TYR A 287 -2.15 -9.02 1.84
C TYR A 287 -2.43 -9.63 0.48
N SER A 288 -1.60 -10.57 0.04
CA SER A 288 -1.95 -11.41 -1.10
C SER A 288 -3.04 -12.42 -0.69
N PRO A 289 -4.09 -12.60 -1.51
CA PRO A 289 -5.10 -13.62 -1.26
C PRO A 289 -4.48 -15.02 -1.26
N SER A 290 -4.93 -15.88 -0.35
CA SER A 290 -4.60 -17.30 -0.42
C SER A 290 -5.29 -17.96 -1.62
N LYS A 291 -5.04 -19.24 -1.83
CA LYS A 291 -5.75 -20.03 -2.84
C LYS A 291 -7.28 -20.02 -2.68
N TYR A 292 -7.78 -19.73 -1.48
CA TYR A 292 -9.22 -19.63 -1.22
C TYR A 292 -9.83 -18.32 -1.72
N GLY A 293 -9.09 -17.22 -1.65
CA GLY A 293 -9.50 -15.90 -2.15
C GLY A 293 -9.02 -15.59 -3.57
N HIS A 294 -8.27 -16.48 -4.22
CA HIS A 294 -7.88 -16.34 -5.61
C HIS A 294 -9.04 -16.68 -6.56
N VAL A 295 -10.06 -15.82 -6.59
CA VAL A 295 -11.34 -16.02 -7.32
C VAL A 295 -11.52 -15.11 -8.53
N VAL A 296 -10.52 -14.27 -8.82
CA VAL A 296 -10.43 -13.47 -10.04
C VAL A 296 -9.21 -13.94 -10.81
N PHE A 297 -9.32 -14.00 -12.14
CA PHE A 297 -8.23 -14.34 -13.04
C PHE A 297 -8.12 -13.28 -14.12
N HIS A 298 -6.93 -13.11 -14.67
CA HIS A 298 -6.63 -12.03 -15.60
C HIS A 298 -6.20 -12.56 -16.96
N ASN A 299 -6.61 -11.88 -18.03
CA ASN A 299 -6.12 -12.20 -19.38
C ASN A 299 -4.75 -11.56 -19.63
N TRP A 300 -3.69 -12.36 -19.53
CA TRP A 300 -2.31 -11.94 -19.79
C TRP A 300 -1.86 -12.07 -21.25
N SER A 301 -2.76 -12.31 -22.21
CA SER A 301 -2.38 -12.36 -23.63
C SER A 301 -1.72 -11.06 -24.08
N ASP A 302 -0.74 -11.16 -24.99
CA ASP A 302 -0.09 -10.01 -25.61
C ASP A 302 -0.90 -9.40 -26.76
N ASP A 303 -2.08 -9.98 -27.03
CA ASP A 303 -2.97 -9.72 -28.17
C ASP A 303 -2.23 -9.65 -29.51
N LYS A 304 -1.08 -10.34 -29.63
CA LYS A 304 -0.20 -10.34 -30.80
C LYS A 304 0.10 -8.93 -31.34
N GLY A 305 0.22 -7.94 -30.45
CA GLY A 305 0.50 -6.54 -30.80
C GLY A 305 -0.72 -5.70 -31.16
N MET A 306 -1.94 -6.21 -31.06
CA MET A 306 -3.17 -5.46 -31.36
C MET A 306 -3.66 -4.55 -30.21
N LYS A 307 -2.95 -4.56 -29.07
CA LYS A 307 -3.29 -3.75 -27.88
C LYS A 307 -3.28 -2.26 -28.22
N LYS A 308 -4.43 -1.61 -28.03
CA LYS A 308 -4.54 -0.15 -28.05
C LYS A 308 -3.97 0.42 -26.76
N ARG A 309 -3.11 1.43 -26.85
CA ARG A 309 -2.43 2.03 -25.70
C ARG A 309 -2.82 3.50 -25.59
N PHE A 310 -2.90 4.00 -24.37
CA PHE A 310 -3.31 5.39 -24.16
C PHE A 310 -2.29 6.41 -24.71
N TRP A 311 -1.02 6.02 -24.81
CA TRP A 311 0.02 6.85 -25.42
C TRP A 311 -0.02 6.85 -26.96
N ASP A 312 -0.83 6.01 -27.61
CA ASP A 312 -0.96 6.01 -29.08
C ASP A 312 -1.67 7.29 -29.60
N ASN A 313 -2.37 8.03 -28.72
CA ASN A 313 -3.18 9.20 -29.09
C ASN A 313 -2.60 10.54 -28.62
N VAL A 314 -1.39 10.57 -28.06
CA VAL A 314 -0.79 11.77 -27.44
C VAL A 314 -0.89 12.99 -28.36
N THR A 315 -0.43 12.84 -29.61
CA THR A 315 -0.36 13.94 -30.58
C THR A 315 -1.70 14.31 -31.23
N GLN A 316 -2.78 13.61 -30.91
CA GLN A 316 -4.12 13.92 -31.41
C GLN A 316 -4.79 15.06 -30.63
N VAL A 317 -4.41 15.26 -29.36
CA VAL A 317 -5.07 16.22 -28.45
C VAL A 317 -4.11 17.23 -27.82
N MET A 318 -2.80 17.02 -27.91
CA MET A 318 -1.77 17.93 -27.41
C MET A 318 -0.47 17.84 -28.22
N THR A 319 0.43 18.81 -28.07
CA THR A 319 1.76 18.73 -28.68
C THR A 319 2.67 17.77 -27.90
N GLN A 320 3.72 17.27 -28.55
CA GLN A 320 4.70 16.39 -27.89
C GLN A 320 5.37 17.09 -26.70
N GLU A 321 5.68 18.39 -26.83
CA GLU A 321 6.32 19.18 -25.78
C GLU A 321 5.41 19.34 -24.55
N GLN A 322 4.10 19.48 -24.76
CA GLN A 322 3.12 19.54 -23.66
C GLN A 322 3.05 18.20 -22.93
N HIS A 323 2.97 17.09 -23.67
CA HIS A 323 3.00 15.75 -23.10
C HIS A 323 4.26 15.51 -22.27
N ASP A 324 5.44 15.75 -22.85
CA ASP A 324 6.72 15.49 -22.20
C ASP A 324 6.89 16.33 -20.93
N MET A 325 6.35 17.54 -20.91
CA MET A 325 6.32 18.38 -19.72
C MET A 325 5.39 17.81 -18.65
N GLU A 326 4.15 17.42 -19.00
CA GLU A 326 3.20 16.82 -18.04
C GLU A 326 3.75 15.52 -17.44
N GLU A 327 4.27 14.63 -18.28
CA GLU A 327 4.86 13.35 -17.84
C GLU A 327 6.07 13.59 -16.92
N LYS A 328 6.95 14.53 -17.28
CA LYS A 328 8.11 14.87 -16.45
C LYS A 328 7.68 15.41 -15.07
N LEU A 329 6.69 16.30 -15.02
CA LEU A 329 6.18 16.84 -13.77
C LEU A 329 5.56 15.73 -12.89
N ALA A 330 4.80 14.82 -13.50
CA ALA A 330 4.17 13.72 -12.78
C ALA A 330 5.18 12.71 -12.21
N TYR A 331 6.22 12.35 -12.97
CA TYR A 331 7.27 11.48 -12.42
C TYR A 331 8.16 12.19 -11.39
N ASN A 332 8.41 13.50 -11.53
CA ASN A 332 9.07 14.27 -10.48
C ASN A 332 8.22 14.35 -9.21
N ARG A 333 6.89 14.44 -9.35
CA ARG A 333 5.95 14.37 -8.24
C ARG A 333 6.02 13.01 -7.55
N LEU A 334 6.04 11.90 -8.31
CA LEU A 334 6.23 10.55 -7.78
C LEU A 334 7.54 10.44 -6.98
N ARG A 335 8.64 10.97 -7.51
CA ARG A 335 9.93 10.96 -6.81
C ARG A 335 9.89 11.78 -5.52
N MET A 336 9.31 12.98 -5.57
CA MET A 336 9.15 13.85 -4.41
C MET A 336 8.39 13.16 -3.28
N VAL A 337 7.23 12.56 -3.58
CA VAL A 337 6.39 11.92 -2.55
C VAL A 337 6.99 10.62 -1.99
N LEU A 338 7.83 9.93 -2.77
CA LEU A 338 8.60 8.77 -2.32
C LEU A 338 9.96 9.14 -1.72
N THR A 339 10.26 10.43 -1.54
CA THR A 339 11.56 10.93 -1.04
C THR A 339 12.77 10.43 -1.86
N LEU A 340 12.57 10.19 -3.16
CA LEU A 340 13.62 9.77 -4.09
C LEU A 340 14.36 10.99 -4.67
N PRO A 341 15.62 10.85 -5.10
CA PRO A 341 16.37 11.96 -5.66
C PRO A 341 15.80 12.33 -7.04
N PHE A 342 15.57 13.62 -7.28
CA PHE A 342 15.14 14.13 -8.58
C PHE A 342 15.71 15.52 -8.85
N LYS A 343 15.59 15.99 -10.10
CA LYS A 343 16.00 17.33 -10.52
C LYS A 343 14.92 17.98 -11.37
N GLY A 344 14.83 19.30 -11.29
CA GLY A 344 13.92 20.11 -12.08
C GLY A 344 12.59 20.40 -11.39
N PRO A 345 11.62 20.97 -12.11
CA PRO A 345 10.35 21.39 -11.53
C PRO A 345 9.51 20.18 -11.12
N VAL A 346 8.66 20.40 -10.12
CA VAL A 346 7.66 19.44 -9.65
C VAL A 346 6.37 20.20 -9.38
N ASP A 347 5.24 19.57 -9.70
CA ASP A 347 3.94 20.07 -9.29
C ASP A 347 3.55 19.45 -7.95
N ALA A 348 3.34 20.30 -6.95
CA ALA A 348 2.93 19.93 -5.59
C ALA A 348 1.44 20.23 -5.31
N GLU A 349 0.63 20.54 -6.34
CA GLU A 349 -0.80 20.80 -6.17
C GLU A 349 -1.50 19.65 -5.45
N GLU A 350 -2.30 19.97 -4.42
CA GLU A 350 -3.04 19.00 -3.60
C GLU A 350 -2.19 17.82 -3.04
N VAL A 351 -0.85 17.97 -2.92
CA VAL A 351 0.01 16.84 -2.52
C VAL A 351 -0.39 16.27 -1.16
N ASP A 352 -0.77 17.11 -0.20
CA ASP A 352 -1.20 16.67 1.13
C ASP A 352 -2.49 15.84 1.10
N LYS A 353 -3.40 16.11 0.15
CA LYS A 353 -4.64 15.35 -0.01
C LYS A 353 -4.36 13.93 -0.47
N TYR A 354 -3.51 13.76 -1.48
CA TYR A 354 -3.25 12.46 -2.09
C TYR A 354 -2.11 11.69 -1.41
N HIS A 355 -1.13 12.36 -0.81
CA HIS A 355 0.09 11.75 -0.25
C HIS A 355 0.39 12.13 1.20
N GLY A 356 -0.46 12.91 1.87
CA GLY A 356 -0.27 13.34 3.27
C GLY A 356 -0.67 12.30 4.33
N GLY A 357 -0.39 11.01 4.11
CA GLY A 357 -0.61 9.96 5.12
C GLY A 357 0.30 10.16 6.33
N LYS A 358 -0.26 10.05 7.55
CA LYS A 358 0.46 10.35 8.81
C LYS A 358 0.44 9.21 9.84
N VAL A 359 -0.23 8.10 9.55
CA VAL A 359 -0.33 6.97 10.49
C VAL A 359 1.01 6.28 10.63
N ARG A 360 1.74 6.19 9.52
CA ARG A 360 3.13 5.74 9.42
C ARG A 360 3.84 6.60 8.37
N SER A 361 5.14 6.80 8.51
CA SER A 361 5.90 7.70 7.62
C SER A 361 6.29 7.03 6.29
N VAL A 362 6.65 7.83 5.30
CA VAL A 362 7.17 7.32 4.01
C VAL A 362 8.49 6.58 4.22
N GLU A 363 9.36 7.04 5.11
CA GLU A 363 10.63 6.38 5.44
C GLU A 363 10.39 4.99 6.05
N GLN A 364 9.39 4.87 6.92
CA GLN A 364 8.99 3.56 7.45
C GLN A 364 8.44 2.65 6.35
N PHE A 365 7.68 3.18 5.39
CA PHE A 365 7.21 2.41 4.23
C PHE A 365 8.39 1.93 3.38
N LEU A 366 9.32 2.81 3.02
CA LEU A 366 10.50 2.44 2.23
C LEU A 366 11.34 1.35 2.91
N LYS A 367 11.50 1.44 4.23
CA LYS A 367 12.14 0.37 5.02
C LYS A 367 11.31 -0.91 5.02
N PHE A 368 9.99 -0.83 5.12
CA PHE A 368 9.08 -2.00 5.10
C PHE A 368 9.01 -2.67 3.73
N SER A 369 9.17 -1.91 2.66
CA SER A 369 9.13 -2.38 1.28
C SER A 369 10.51 -2.73 0.72
N GLY A 370 11.59 -2.48 1.45
CA GLY A 370 12.96 -2.82 1.04
C GLY A 370 13.54 -1.88 -0.02
N ILE A 371 13.08 -0.64 -0.09
CA ILE A 371 13.57 0.33 -1.07
C ILE A 371 14.46 1.37 -0.41
N SER A 372 15.66 1.55 -0.93
CA SER A 372 16.54 2.65 -0.53
C SER A 372 16.09 3.96 -1.18
N ASN A 373 15.95 5.01 -0.37
CA ASN A 373 15.64 6.34 -0.89
C ASN A 373 16.82 6.99 -1.63
N THR A 374 18.06 6.51 -1.47
CA THR A 374 19.25 7.17 -2.04
C THR A 374 20.12 6.26 -2.90
N ASN A 375 20.15 4.95 -2.62
CA ASN A 375 21.03 4.02 -3.31
C ASN A 375 20.26 2.78 -3.81
N PRO A 376 19.85 2.74 -5.09
CA PRO A 376 19.18 1.59 -5.70
C PRO A 376 19.89 0.24 -5.58
N ALA A 377 21.20 0.22 -5.31
CA ALA A 377 21.94 -1.02 -5.10
C ALA A 377 21.64 -1.70 -3.75
N LEU A 378 20.99 -0.99 -2.83
CA LEU A 378 20.56 -1.49 -1.52
C LEU A 378 19.09 -1.92 -1.50
N ASP A 379 18.42 -1.95 -2.65
CA ASP A 379 17.04 -2.44 -2.71
C ASP A 379 16.99 -3.96 -2.48
N GLU A 380 16.00 -4.39 -1.72
CA GLU A 380 15.78 -5.77 -1.32
C GLU A 380 14.37 -6.23 -1.72
N PHE A 381 14.26 -7.48 -2.14
CA PHE A 381 12.96 -8.13 -2.34
C PHE A 381 12.39 -8.56 -1.00
N ARG A 382 11.08 -8.38 -0.82
CA ARG A 382 10.38 -8.57 0.47
C ARG A 382 9.54 -9.84 0.48
N CYS A 383 10.17 -10.95 0.12
CA CYS A 383 9.51 -12.25 -0.01
C CYS A 383 9.58 -13.09 1.26
N GLU A 384 10.27 -12.62 2.29
CA GLU A 384 10.25 -13.17 3.65
C GLU A 384 8.90 -12.98 4.34
N GLN A 385 8.70 -13.67 5.47
CA GLN A 385 7.50 -13.45 6.28
C GLN A 385 7.51 -12.00 6.81
N LEU A 386 6.59 -11.19 6.29
CA LEU A 386 6.38 -9.83 6.79
C LEU A 386 5.53 -9.85 8.06
N HIS A 387 5.73 -8.83 8.89
CA HIS A 387 5.04 -8.65 10.15
C HIS A 387 4.42 -7.25 10.21
N TRP A 388 3.27 -7.18 10.86
CA TRP A 388 2.55 -5.94 11.07
C TRP A 388 3.42 -4.93 11.79
N VAL A 389 3.45 -3.72 11.25
CA VAL A 389 4.16 -2.59 11.84
C VAL A 389 3.15 -1.74 12.62
N PRO A 390 3.29 -1.62 13.94
CA PRO A 390 2.40 -0.77 14.74
C PRO A 390 2.29 0.65 14.20
N TYR A 391 1.14 1.29 14.40
CA TYR A 391 0.93 2.66 13.97
C TYR A 391 1.86 3.61 14.74
N ALA A 392 2.54 4.50 14.03
CA ALA A 392 3.36 5.53 14.64
C ALA A 392 2.49 6.64 15.28
N VAL A 393 1.33 6.90 14.68
CA VAL A 393 0.31 7.82 15.18
C VAL A 393 -1.04 7.07 15.28
N PRO A 394 -1.22 6.20 16.30
CA PRO A 394 -2.40 5.36 16.44
C PRO A 394 -3.70 6.16 16.59
N GLU A 395 -3.65 7.37 17.13
CA GLU A 395 -4.80 8.22 17.43
C GLU A 395 -5.64 8.51 16.17
N ILE A 396 -5.01 8.56 15.00
CA ILE A 396 -5.70 8.72 13.71
C ILE A 396 -6.61 7.52 13.43
N ILE A 397 -6.14 6.31 13.71
CA ILE A 397 -6.92 5.08 13.50
C ILE A 397 -7.94 4.90 14.63
N GLU A 398 -7.60 5.21 15.86
CA GLU A 398 -8.52 5.13 17.01
C GLU A 398 -9.70 6.10 16.88
N ALA A 399 -9.45 7.32 16.38
CA ALA A 399 -10.52 8.27 16.06
C ALA A 399 -11.40 7.80 14.89
N PHE A 400 -10.79 7.15 13.89
CA PHE A 400 -11.51 6.60 12.74
C PHE A 400 -12.32 5.34 13.08
N LEU A 401 -11.82 4.51 13.99
CA LEU A 401 -12.44 3.24 14.42
C LEU A 401 -12.74 3.28 15.93
N PRO A 402 -13.81 3.97 16.35
CA PRO A 402 -14.21 4.02 17.76
C PRO A 402 -14.29 2.62 18.37
N GLY A 403 -13.83 2.50 19.63
CA GLY A 403 -13.77 1.24 20.37
C GLY A 403 -12.50 0.41 20.14
N TYR A 404 -11.63 0.79 19.20
CA TYR A 404 -10.29 0.26 19.09
C TYR A 404 -9.29 1.19 19.77
N THR A 405 -8.36 0.61 20.54
CA THR A 405 -7.20 1.30 21.11
C THR A 405 -6.00 0.39 20.90
N MET A 406 -4.95 0.88 20.24
CA MET A 406 -3.79 0.06 19.90
C MET A 406 -3.00 -0.33 21.16
N ARG A 407 -2.82 0.64 22.07
CA ARG A 407 -2.13 0.45 23.35
C ARG A 407 -3.12 0.77 24.48
N PRO A 408 -3.94 -0.19 24.93
CA PRO A 408 -4.88 0.05 26.01
C PRO A 408 -4.13 0.49 27.26
N ILE A 409 -4.61 1.54 27.93
CA ILE A 409 -4.09 1.95 29.23
C ILE A 409 -4.40 0.81 30.21
N PRO A 410 -3.41 0.31 30.99
CA PRO A 410 -3.67 -0.70 32.00
C PRO A 410 -4.80 -0.22 32.93
N GLY A 411 -5.81 -1.05 33.14
CA GLY A 411 -6.90 -0.70 34.03
C GLY A 411 -6.39 -0.45 35.46
N PRO A 412 -7.13 0.26 36.32
CA PRO A 412 -6.73 0.54 37.71
C PRO A 412 -6.48 -0.72 38.56
N ASN A 413 -6.85 -1.91 38.08
CA ASN A 413 -6.58 -3.20 38.73
C ASN A 413 -5.29 -3.90 38.24
N GLU A 414 -4.65 -3.43 37.17
CA GLU A 414 -3.39 -3.99 36.66
C GLU A 414 -2.16 -3.28 37.25
N THR A 415 -2.30 -1.99 37.61
CA THR A 415 -1.27 -1.25 38.35
C THR A 415 -0.98 -1.84 39.73
N ASN A 416 -1.94 -2.56 40.32
CA ASN A 416 -1.75 -3.27 41.60
C ASN A 416 -1.17 -4.69 41.45
N ARG A 417 -1.05 -5.24 40.22
CA ARG A 417 -0.41 -6.55 39.99
C ARG A 417 1.06 -6.44 39.58
N THR A 418 1.51 -5.28 39.12
CA THR A 418 2.92 -5.02 38.78
C THR A 418 3.74 -4.41 39.92
N ALA A 419 3.13 -4.05 41.05
CA ALA A 419 3.85 -3.57 42.24
C ALA A 419 4.53 -4.68 43.08
N GLY A 420 4.83 -5.83 42.47
CA GLY A 420 5.22 -7.04 43.20
C GLY A 420 6.17 -7.98 42.49
N VAL A 421 7.03 -7.52 41.57
CA VAL A 421 8.30 -8.18 41.22
C VAL A 421 9.26 -7.09 40.76
N ASP A 422 9.98 -6.49 41.72
CA ASP A 422 11.03 -5.52 41.43
C ASP A 422 12.35 -6.28 41.21
N GLY A 423 12.83 -6.26 39.97
CA GLY A 423 14.03 -7.00 39.56
C GLY A 423 14.27 -7.01 38.05
N THR A 424 13.95 -5.92 37.34
CA THR A 424 14.36 -5.75 35.94
C THR A 424 15.43 -4.67 35.86
N LEU A 425 16.67 -5.09 35.55
CA LEU A 425 17.78 -4.19 35.23
C LEU A 425 17.39 -3.27 34.06
N GLY A 426 17.74 -1.99 34.15
CA GLY A 426 17.50 -1.02 33.07
C GLY A 426 18.26 -1.41 31.80
N HIS A 427 17.76 -1.02 30.63
CA HIS A 427 18.36 -1.32 29.31
C HIS A 427 19.88 -1.05 29.25
N GLN A 428 20.32 0.05 29.85
CA GLN A 428 21.73 0.39 29.94
C GLN A 428 22.52 -0.58 30.85
N GLU A 429 21.94 -1.03 31.96
CA GLU A 429 22.58 -1.99 32.86
C GLU A 429 22.67 -3.39 32.22
N VAL A 430 21.68 -3.77 31.41
CA VAL A 430 21.71 -5.00 30.60
C VAL A 430 22.83 -4.94 29.57
N LEU A 431 22.97 -3.84 28.84
CA LEU A 431 24.04 -3.64 27.87
C LEU A 431 25.43 -3.66 28.52
N VAL A 432 25.57 -3.05 29.70
CA VAL A 432 26.82 -3.06 30.48
C VAL A 432 27.18 -4.47 30.97
N GLN A 433 26.20 -5.26 31.43
CA GLN A 433 26.42 -6.65 31.81
C GLN A 433 26.79 -7.54 30.62
N LEU A 434 26.14 -7.35 29.46
CA LEU A 434 26.44 -8.09 28.24
C LEU A 434 27.86 -7.78 27.74
N LEU A 435 28.27 -6.50 27.81
CA LEU A 435 29.62 -6.06 27.47
C LEU A 435 30.66 -6.76 28.36
N GLN A 436 30.44 -6.81 29.68
CA GLN A 436 31.34 -7.49 30.63
C GLN A 436 31.47 -8.99 30.36
N GLN A 437 30.37 -9.66 29.99
CA GLN A 437 30.40 -11.08 29.65
C GLN A 437 31.15 -11.36 28.34
N LEU A 438 30.98 -10.51 27.32
CA LEU A 438 31.67 -10.65 26.04
C LEU A 438 33.17 -10.33 26.14
N GLU A 439 33.55 -9.36 26.99
CA GLU A 439 34.95 -9.01 27.26
C GLU A 439 35.70 -10.09 28.07
N ALA A 440 34.99 -10.91 28.84
CA ALA A 440 35.57 -12.00 29.62
C ALA A 440 35.94 -13.26 28.79
N LEU A 441 35.60 -13.30 27.50
CA LEU A 441 35.92 -14.42 26.62
C LEU A 441 37.41 -14.41 26.22
N LYS A 442 38.13 -15.52 26.48
CA LYS A 442 39.57 -15.65 26.19
C LYS A 442 39.92 -15.63 24.70
N VAL A 443 39.02 -16.07 23.82
CA VAL A 443 39.18 -16.07 22.35
C VAL A 443 37.81 -15.81 21.71
N PRO A 444 37.44 -14.55 21.42
CA PRO A 444 36.16 -14.23 20.79
C PRO A 444 36.15 -14.52 19.28
N SER A 445 35.01 -14.98 18.76
CA SER A 445 34.78 -15.13 17.32
C SER A 445 34.61 -13.78 16.61
N THR A 446 34.67 -13.77 15.28
CA THR A 446 34.48 -12.55 14.47
C THR A 446 33.10 -11.91 14.72
N ASP A 447 32.05 -12.71 14.84
CA ASP A 447 30.69 -12.24 15.14
C ASP A 447 30.60 -11.64 16.55
N GLN A 448 31.29 -12.25 17.53
CA GLN A 448 31.35 -11.74 18.90
C GLN A 448 32.10 -10.40 18.97
N LEU A 449 33.17 -10.21 18.19
CA LEU A 449 33.89 -8.94 18.09
C LEU A 449 33.03 -7.84 17.46
N GLN A 450 32.15 -8.19 16.52
CA GLN A 450 31.21 -7.25 15.92
C GLN A 450 30.14 -6.82 16.93
N HIS A 451 29.52 -7.77 17.66
CA HIS A 451 28.56 -7.46 18.71
C HIS A 451 29.19 -6.59 19.82
N LEU A 452 30.45 -6.83 20.17
CA LEU A 452 31.18 -6.03 21.15
C LEU A 452 31.35 -4.57 20.69
N ARG A 453 31.54 -4.33 19.39
CA ARG A 453 31.59 -2.97 18.82
C ARG A 453 30.23 -2.29 18.83
N GLU A 454 29.17 -3.01 18.50
CA GLU A 454 27.79 -2.50 18.46
C GLU A 454 27.31 -2.11 19.87
N ILE A 455 27.52 -2.97 20.87
CA ILE A 455 27.16 -2.71 22.27
C ILE A 455 27.94 -1.50 22.83
N ARG A 456 29.23 -1.38 22.51
CA ARG A 456 30.03 -0.20 22.90
C ARG A 456 29.51 1.08 22.28
N HIS A 457 29.09 1.03 21.01
CA HIS A 457 28.53 2.19 20.33
C HIS A 457 27.19 2.61 20.94
N GLU A 458 26.34 1.63 21.27
CA GLU A 458 25.02 1.86 21.88
C GLU A 458 25.13 2.43 23.29
N ILE A 459 26.05 1.92 24.12
CA ILE A 459 26.37 2.49 25.45
C ILE A 459 26.91 3.93 25.31
N ALA A 460 27.71 4.22 24.28
CA ALA A 460 28.23 5.56 24.04
C ALA A 460 27.11 6.53 23.66
N LEU A 461 26.13 6.10 22.85
CA LEU A 461 24.95 6.90 22.48
C LEU A 461 24.04 7.16 23.70
N LEU A 462 23.86 6.17 24.57
CA LEU A 462 23.10 6.33 25.81
C LEU A 462 23.75 7.30 26.81
N ASN A 463 25.07 7.49 26.73
CA ASN A 463 25.84 8.38 27.61
C ASN A 463 26.09 9.78 27.01
N GLN A 464 25.60 10.06 25.79
CA GLN A 464 25.70 11.41 25.24
C GLN A 464 24.71 12.35 25.97
N PRO A 465 25.14 13.49 26.52
CA PRO A 465 24.21 14.50 26.99
C PRO A 465 23.35 14.99 25.81
N HIS A 466 22.04 15.13 26.00
CA HIS A 466 21.10 15.61 24.97
C HIS A 466 21.56 16.95 24.37
N GLU A 467 22.24 16.91 23.23
CA GLU A 467 22.61 18.10 22.46
C GLU A 467 21.42 18.71 21.70
N ASP A 468 20.28 18.01 21.65
CA ASP A 468 19.07 18.43 20.91
C ASP A 468 18.29 19.59 21.55
N LEU A 469 18.67 20.06 22.74
CA LEU A 469 18.00 21.19 23.43
C LEU A 469 18.72 22.53 23.25
N TRP A 470 19.94 22.55 22.72
CA TRP A 470 20.68 23.80 22.49
C TRP A 470 20.03 24.71 21.44
N PRO A 471 19.51 24.22 20.30
CA PRO A 471 18.84 25.08 19.32
C PRO A 471 17.60 25.75 19.92
N LEU A 472 16.82 25.03 20.73
CA LEU A 472 15.66 25.57 21.43
C LEU A 472 16.07 26.56 22.52
N ALA A 473 17.12 26.29 23.29
CA ALA A 473 17.64 27.20 24.29
C ALA A 473 18.15 28.52 23.67
N PHE A 474 18.83 28.47 22.52
CA PHE A 474 19.27 29.68 21.80
C PHE A 474 18.09 30.46 21.21
N VAL A 475 17.06 29.79 20.70
CA VAL A 475 15.82 30.44 20.25
C VAL A 475 15.13 31.14 21.41
N TRP A 476 15.00 30.47 22.57
CA TRP A 476 14.40 31.08 23.76
C TRP A 476 15.23 32.24 24.31
N LEU A 477 16.56 32.14 24.35
CA LEU A 477 17.45 33.25 24.73
C LEU A 477 17.37 34.42 23.74
N GLY A 478 17.20 34.14 22.45
CA GLY A 478 16.94 35.15 21.41
C GLY A 478 15.60 35.87 21.62
N VAL A 479 14.53 35.12 21.91
CA VAL A 479 13.20 35.69 22.18
C VAL A 479 13.21 36.52 23.48
N ILE A 480 13.88 36.06 24.53
CA ILE A 480 14.02 36.78 25.80
C ILE A 480 14.81 38.08 25.61
N SER A 481 15.91 38.05 24.84
CA SER A 481 16.71 39.25 24.58
C SER A 481 15.96 40.28 23.72
N VAL A 482 15.21 39.87 22.71
CA VAL A 482 14.32 40.76 21.94
C VAL A 482 13.21 41.34 22.82
N TRP A 483 12.61 40.54 23.70
CA TRP A 483 11.59 41.01 24.64
C TRP A 483 12.14 42.01 25.66
N LEU A 484 13.35 41.78 26.20
CA LEU A 484 14.01 42.70 27.12
C LEU A 484 14.36 44.04 26.45
N VAL A 485 14.83 44.01 25.19
CA VAL A 485 15.09 45.23 24.40
C VAL A 485 13.79 45.98 24.10
N TYR A 486 12.72 45.28 23.72
CA TYR A 486 11.41 45.88 23.49
C TYR A 486 10.82 46.50 24.76
N LYS A 487 10.92 45.81 25.90
CA LYS A 487 10.48 46.30 27.22
C LYS A 487 11.27 47.54 27.66
N ASN A 488 12.59 47.55 27.47
CA ASN A 488 13.43 48.71 27.81
C ASN A 488 13.14 49.94 26.92
N ARG A 489 12.86 49.73 25.63
CA ARG A 489 12.41 50.84 24.74
C ARG A 489 11.05 51.40 25.16
N ARG A 490 10.09 50.54 25.49
CA ARG A 490 8.77 50.98 25.97
C ARG A 490 8.83 51.74 27.28
N ASN A 491 9.71 51.33 28.21
CA ASN A 491 9.90 52.04 29.47
C ASN A 491 10.61 53.40 29.30
N ALA A 492 11.46 53.55 28.27
CA ALA A 492 12.08 54.84 27.93
C ALA A 492 11.06 55.82 27.32
N ASP A 493 10.13 55.34 26.49
CA ASP A 493 9.08 56.17 25.89
C ASP A 493 8.01 56.61 26.92
N VAL A 494 7.77 55.82 27.97
CA VAL A 494 6.85 56.18 29.07
C VAL A 494 7.50 57.17 30.06
N ALA A 495 8.83 57.18 30.19
CA ALA A 495 9.55 58.12 31.06
C ALA A 495 9.77 59.52 30.43
N GLY A 496 9.62 59.66 29.11
CA GLY A 496 9.78 60.94 28.40
C GLY A 496 8.51 61.80 28.29
N GLY A 497 7.38 61.32 28.82
CA GLY A 497 6.05 61.91 28.63
C GLY A 497 5.44 62.58 29.85
N ALA A 498 6.22 63.25 30.70
CA ALA A 498 5.68 64.07 31.79
C ALA A 498 6.65 65.18 32.25
N THR A 499 6.56 66.36 31.61
CA THR A 499 6.58 67.69 32.27
C THR A 499 6.24 68.78 31.24
N THR A 500 5.04 69.33 31.40
CA THR A 500 4.48 70.61 30.89
C THR A 500 5.08 71.82 31.65
N PRO A 501 4.86 73.10 31.26
CA PRO A 501 3.78 73.68 30.44
C PRO A 501 4.18 74.29 29.09
#